data_AF-A0A348V420-F1
#
_entry.id   AF-A0A348V420-F1
#
_cell.length_a   1.000
_cell.length_b   1.000
_cell.length_c   1.000
_cell.angle_alpha   90.00
_cell.angle_beta   90.00
_cell.angle_gamma   90.00
#
_symmetry.space_group_name_H-M   'P 1'
#
loop_
_entity.id
_entity.type
_entity.pdbx_description
1 polymer ?
#
loop_
_entity_poly.entity_id
_entity_poly.type
_entity_poly.pdbx_seq_one_letter_code
_entity_poly.pdbx_strand_id
1 'polypeptide(L)'
;MFQSMDFIPLISWLIFLIYLGVESYGCQRRIKKIPNRIAVSGIRGKSSLTRLIACGLKAGGFRVMAKTTGSRPVLIYPDGREEEIRRRGPASILEQKKLVARAAAEQADFLVSEMMSIQPECLKAEGRYLLQPGVLVLSNFRVDHTEFLGREREDVARKMMAAVPTGTLVFLPEEELRPWMQSLARNKGFELKVVGGSPETASLAEILPYPEFEPNLRLALAVLEYLGITAARARSGWSGLNPDYGRPRAWKIKYSKNRFFYFVSLFAANDPESSLLALEFVTHRMGWQENPKIGLLSLRADRGDRTAQWADFLKSGKVNFLESLLLTGPGARALRLKIKKSFATADREVQLICARRPDDSLDEIIRMVKECQKARPDSGSDCLVFGLGNIGGFGCQLIDYLERTADAVRI
;
A
#
# COMPACT_ATOMS: atom_id res chain seq x y z
N MET A 1 -12.87 -43.99 46.97
CA MET A 1 -11.76 -43.84 46.00
C MET A 1 -12.08 -42.64 45.11
N PHE A 2 -11.97 -41.43 45.66
CA PHE A 2 -12.11 -40.21 44.86
C PHE A 2 -10.77 -39.96 44.19
N GLN A 3 -10.73 -40.12 42.87
CA GLN A 3 -9.61 -39.69 42.06
C GLN A 3 -9.31 -38.23 42.40
N SER A 4 -8.07 -37.94 42.74
CA SER A 4 -7.53 -36.60 42.83
C SER A 4 -7.90 -35.84 41.56
N MET A 5 -8.91 -34.96 41.64
CA MET A 5 -9.18 -34.00 40.57
C MET A 5 -7.89 -33.23 40.36
N ASP A 6 -7.31 -33.34 39.17
CA ASP A 6 -6.11 -32.59 38.81
C ASP A 6 -6.46 -31.10 38.87
N PHE A 7 -6.13 -30.43 39.98
CA PHE A 7 -6.34 -28.99 40.15
C PHE A 7 -5.39 -28.17 39.26
N ILE A 8 -4.36 -28.81 38.71
CA ILE A 8 -3.34 -28.21 37.83
C ILE A 8 -3.95 -27.51 36.61
N PRO A 9 -4.81 -28.13 35.78
CA PRO A 9 -5.47 -27.46 34.66
C PRO A 9 -6.34 -26.28 35.09
N LEU A 10 -7.07 -26.40 36.20
CA LEU A 10 -7.93 -25.32 36.71
C LEU A 10 -7.10 -24.12 37.17
N ILE A 11 -6.03 -24.36 37.93
CA ILE A 11 -5.09 -23.32 38.38
C ILE A 11 -4.38 -22.69 37.18
N SER A 12 -3.92 -23.50 36.22
CA SER A 12 -3.27 -23.01 35.00
C SER A 12 -4.21 -22.13 34.17
N TRP A 13 -5.47 -22.53 34.05
CA TRP A 13 -6.50 -21.75 33.36
C TRP A 13 -6.78 -20.43 34.08
N LEU A 14 -6.90 -20.45 35.41
CA LEU A 14 -7.07 -19.24 36.20
C LEU A 14 -5.89 -18.27 36.05
N ILE A 15 -4.65 -18.76 36.14
CA ILE A 15 -3.44 -17.94 35.92
C ILE A 15 -3.46 -17.33 34.52
N PHE A 16 -3.83 -18.10 33.51
CA PHE A 16 -3.94 -17.60 32.14
C PHE A 16 -4.99 -16.51 31.99
N LEU A 17 -6.17 -16.65 32.61
CA LEU A 17 -7.21 -15.61 32.60
C LEU A 17 -6.76 -14.34 33.31
N ILE A 18 -6.09 -14.46 34.46
CA ILE A 18 -5.52 -13.32 35.19
C ILE A 18 -4.49 -12.61 34.31
N TYR A 19 -3.59 -13.35 33.66
CA TYR A 19 -2.62 -12.80 32.72
C TYR A 19 -3.29 -12.00 31.59
N LEU A 20 -4.32 -12.56 30.94
CA LEU A 20 -5.06 -11.87 29.88
C LEU A 20 -5.79 -10.62 30.40
N GLY A 21 -6.36 -10.68 31.61
CA GLY A 21 -7.01 -9.55 32.26
C GLY A 21 -6.04 -8.40 32.53
N VAL A 22 -4.87 -8.71 33.09
CA VAL A 22 -3.79 -7.74 33.36
C VAL A 22 -3.27 -7.13 32.05
N GLU A 23 -3.06 -7.95 31.02
CA GLU A 23 -2.61 -7.46 29.71
C GLU A 23 -3.63 -6.52 29.08
N SER A 24 -4.91 -6.91 29.07
CA SER A 24 -6.02 -6.11 28.54
C SER A 24 -6.14 -4.77 29.27
N TYR A 25 -6.10 -4.79 30.61
CA TYR A 25 -6.14 -3.59 31.44
C TYR A 25 -4.95 -2.66 31.16
N GLY A 26 -3.74 -3.23 31.05
CA GLY A 26 -2.53 -2.49 30.69
C GLY A 26 -2.65 -1.83 29.32
N CYS A 27 -3.22 -2.53 28.33
CA CYS A 27 -3.44 -1.98 26.99
C CYS A 27 -4.45 -0.82 27.03
N GLN A 28 -5.58 -1.00 27.71
CA GLN A 28 -6.60 0.05 27.85
C GLN A 28 -6.06 1.30 28.55
N ARG A 29 -5.26 1.15 29.62
CA ARG A 29 -4.62 2.29 30.29
C ARG A 29 -3.70 3.08 29.38
N ARG A 30 -2.97 2.41 28.48
CA ARG A 30 -2.07 3.06 27.52
C ARG A 30 -2.86 3.76 26.40
N ILE A 31 -3.91 3.15 25.88
CA ILE A 31 -4.81 3.78 24.90
C ILE A 31 -5.39 5.09 25.45
N LYS A 32 -5.85 5.10 26.72
CA LYS A 32 -6.42 6.28 27.37
C LYS A 32 -5.42 7.44 27.54
N LYS A 33 -4.11 7.20 27.45
CA LYS A 33 -3.07 8.25 27.50
C LYS A 33 -2.88 8.96 26.17
N ILE A 34 -3.43 8.45 25.08
CA ILE A 34 -3.27 9.00 23.73
C ILE A 34 -4.60 9.66 23.37
N PRO A 35 -4.72 11.00 23.40
CA PRO A 35 -6.00 11.68 23.27
C PRO A 35 -6.67 11.40 21.93
N ASN A 36 -5.92 11.55 20.84
CA ASN A 36 -6.43 11.45 19.49
C ASN A 36 -5.86 10.22 18.78
N ARG A 37 -6.73 9.38 18.24
CA ARG A 37 -6.34 8.14 17.57
C ARG A 37 -7.03 8.07 16.22
N ILE A 38 -6.23 8.00 15.17
CA ILE A 38 -6.64 7.95 13.78
C ILE A 38 -6.22 6.60 13.20
N ALA A 39 -7.19 5.84 12.72
CA ALA A 39 -6.92 4.62 11.98
C ALA A 39 -7.09 4.87 10.48
N VAL A 40 -6.20 4.31 9.66
CA VAL A 40 -6.29 4.36 8.20
C VAL A 40 -6.49 2.93 7.68
N SER A 41 -7.57 2.69 6.97
CA SER A 41 -7.93 1.39 6.42
C SER A 41 -8.34 1.53 4.94
N GLY A 42 -8.51 0.40 4.27
CA GLY A 42 -8.75 0.30 2.83
C GLY A 42 -7.76 -0.63 2.14
N ILE A 43 -7.92 -0.83 0.84
CA ILE A 43 -7.12 -1.81 0.10
C ILE A 43 -5.81 -1.19 -0.40
N ARG A 44 -5.88 -0.02 -1.04
CA ARG A 44 -4.73 0.74 -1.55
C ARG A 44 -4.62 2.13 -0.91
N GLY A 45 -3.42 2.71 -0.86
CA GLY A 45 -3.19 4.09 -0.40
C GLY A 45 -3.00 4.30 1.11
N LYS A 46 -3.14 3.26 1.93
CA LYS A 46 -3.06 3.36 3.41
C LYS A 46 -1.77 4.02 3.93
N SER A 47 -0.62 3.62 3.39
CA SER A 47 0.69 4.16 3.82
C SER A 47 0.90 5.60 3.44
N SER A 48 0.45 5.98 2.25
CA SER A 48 0.51 7.38 1.85
C SER A 48 -0.41 8.24 2.71
N LEU A 49 -1.68 7.86 2.86
CA LEU A 49 -2.64 8.56 3.72
C LEU A 49 -2.14 8.73 5.15
N THR A 50 -1.58 7.67 5.72
CA THR A 50 -1.01 7.70 7.07
C THR A 50 0.13 8.71 7.18
N ARG A 51 1.05 8.72 6.21
CA ARG A 51 2.16 9.69 6.17
C ARG A 51 1.67 11.12 5.95
N LEU A 52 0.71 11.33 5.05
CA LEU A 52 0.12 12.65 4.77
C LEU A 52 -0.56 13.23 6.01
N ILE A 53 -1.40 12.45 6.69
CA ILE A 53 -2.09 12.88 7.91
C ILE A 53 -1.07 13.13 9.03
N ALA A 54 -0.13 12.20 9.25
CA ALA A 54 0.86 12.35 10.31
C ALA A 54 1.75 13.59 10.11
N CYS A 55 2.17 13.83 8.87
CA CYS A 55 3.00 14.99 8.52
C CYS A 55 2.23 16.30 8.65
N GLY A 56 0.97 16.36 8.20
CA GLY A 56 0.12 17.53 8.36
C GLY A 56 -0.13 17.88 9.83
N LEU A 57 -0.37 16.87 10.68
CA LEU A 57 -0.51 17.05 12.12
C LEU A 57 0.79 17.54 12.78
N LYS A 58 1.94 16.98 12.37
CA LYS A 58 3.25 17.43 12.85
C LYS A 58 3.52 18.90 12.46
N ALA A 59 3.18 19.30 11.24
CA ALA A 59 3.25 20.70 10.80
C ALA A 59 2.28 21.62 11.57
N GLY A 60 1.21 21.04 12.14
CA GLY A 60 0.32 21.70 13.09
C GLY A 60 0.93 21.95 14.48
N GLY A 61 2.12 21.40 14.77
CA GLY A 61 2.79 21.51 16.07
C GLY A 61 2.50 20.36 17.04
N PHE A 62 1.83 19.29 16.59
CA PHE A 62 1.49 18.15 17.45
C PHE A 62 2.60 17.10 17.52
N ARG A 63 2.70 16.41 18.66
CA ARG A 63 3.51 15.20 18.82
C ARG A 63 2.78 14.02 18.20
N VAL A 64 3.23 13.58 17.03
CA VAL A 64 2.56 12.52 16.27
C VAL A 64 3.41 11.25 16.29
N MET A 65 2.81 10.15 16.75
CA MET A 65 3.34 8.80 16.50
C MET A 65 2.56 8.21 15.33
N ALA A 66 3.26 7.66 14.33
CA ALA A 66 2.59 6.98 13.22
C ALA A 66 3.16 5.60 12.93
N LYS A 67 2.35 4.75 12.29
CA LYS A 67 2.76 3.42 11.84
C LYS A 67 2.26 3.16 10.43
N THR A 68 3.19 2.87 9.53
CA THR A 68 2.89 2.34 8.21
C THR A 68 3.13 0.83 8.11
N THR A 69 2.38 0.15 7.25
CA THR A 69 2.49 -1.31 7.03
C THR A 69 2.73 -1.69 5.57
N GLY A 70 3.02 -0.70 4.73
CA GLY A 70 3.26 -0.82 3.30
C GLY A 70 4.47 -1.68 2.92
N SER A 71 5.25 -1.21 1.95
CA SER A 71 6.34 -2.03 1.39
C SER A 71 7.42 -2.38 2.41
N ARG A 72 7.65 -1.48 3.37
CA ARG A 72 8.41 -1.74 4.60
C ARG A 72 7.57 -1.23 5.78
N PRO A 73 7.33 -2.05 6.83
CA PRO A 73 6.57 -1.60 7.99
C PRO A 73 7.45 -0.69 8.86
N VAL A 74 6.98 0.51 9.16
CA VAL A 74 7.79 1.55 9.83
C VAL A 74 6.99 2.22 10.94
N LEU A 75 7.68 2.55 12.03
CA LEU A 75 7.24 3.50 13.04
C LEU A 75 7.85 4.86 12.78
N ILE A 76 7.04 5.90 12.80
CA ILE A 76 7.46 7.29 12.63
C ILE A 76 7.24 7.98 13.98
N TYR A 77 8.32 8.42 14.60
CA TYR A 77 8.32 9.04 15.92
C TYR A 77 8.00 10.54 15.86
N PRO A 78 7.60 11.17 16.99
CA PRO A 78 7.32 12.61 17.02
C PRO A 78 8.49 13.49 16.56
N ASP A 79 9.72 13.07 16.84
CA ASP A 79 10.96 13.74 16.38
C ASP A 79 11.17 13.61 14.85
N GLY A 80 10.47 12.68 14.19
CA GLY A 80 10.60 12.37 12.76
C GLY A 80 11.51 11.18 12.45
N ARG A 81 12.12 10.56 13.47
CA ARG A 81 12.90 9.34 13.29
C ARG A 81 12.00 8.22 12.81
N GLU A 82 12.47 7.48 11.80
CA GLU A 82 11.81 6.29 11.30
C GLU A 82 12.52 5.03 11.81
N GLU A 83 11.76 4.08 12.37
CA GLU A 83 12.25 2.77 12.82
C GLU A 83 11.51 1.66 12.10
N GLU A 84 12.23 0.85 11.32
CA GLU A 84 11.65 -0.31 10.65
C GLU A 84 11.24 -1.39 11.66
N ILE A 85 10.02 -1.92 11.51
CA ILE A 85 9.46 -2.98 12.36
C ILE A 85 10.03 -4.32 11.90
N ARG A 86 11.01 -4.83 12.65
CA ARG A 86 11.56 -6.17 12.42
C ARG A 86 10.60 -7.26 12.88
N ARG A 87 10.09 -8.05 11.94
CA ARG A 87 9.19 -9.18 12.19
C ARG A 87 9.97 -10.49 12.26
N ARG A 88 9.65 -11.34 13.25
CA ARG A 88 10.15 -12.72 13.33
C ARG A 88 9.25 -13.74 12.59
N GLY A 89 8.10 -13.28 12.08
CA GLY A 89 7.09 -14.11 11.44
C GLY A 89 6.14 -13.26 10.59
N PRO A 90 4.95 -13.78 10.22
CA PRO A 90 3.97 -13.02 9.46
C PRO A 90 3.50 -11.77 10.23
N ALA A 91 2.94 -10.82 9.49
CA ALA A 91 2.36 -9.62 10.08
C ALA A 91 1.26 -9.99 11.10
N SER A 92 1.23 -9.30 12.22
CA SER A 92 0.26 -9.56 13.28
C SER A 92 -0.36 -8.27 13.80
N ILE A 93 -1.67 -8.30 14.03
CA ILE A 93 -2.39 -7.19 14.66
C ILE A 93 -1.86 -6.88 16.07
N LEU A 94 -1.19 -7.86 16.72
CA LEU A 94 -0.60 -7.67 18.04
C LEU A 94 0.56 -6.67 18.03
N GLU A 95 1.12 -6.34 16.86
CA GLU A 95 2.03 -5.21 16.70
C GLU A 95 1.40 -3.88 17.18
N GLN A 96 0.07 -3.74 17.12
CA GLN A 96 -0.62 -2.54 17.60
C GLN A 96 -0.50 -2.36 19.12
N LYS A 97 -0.38 -3.44 19.90
CA LYS A 97 -0.14 -3.35 21.36
C LYS A 97 1.18 -2.62 21.66
N LYS A 98 2.23 -2.96 20.90
CA LYS A 98 3.55 -2.32 21.03
C LYS A 98 3.53 -0.88 20.54
N LEU A 99 2.82 -0.61 19.44
CA LEU A 99 2.62 0.75 18.93
C LEU A 99 1.98 1.65 19.98
N VAL A 100 0.85 1.23 20.55
CA VAL A 100 0.14 1.99 21.59
C VAL A 100 1.04 2.20 22.81
N ALA A 101 1.80 1.18 23.21
CA ALA A 101 2.72 1.33 24.33
C ALA A 101 3.82 2.36 24.07
N ARG A 102 4.40 2.37 22.86
CA ARG A 102 5.38 3.37 22.44
C ARG A 102 4.76 4.76 22.35
N ALA A 103 3.61 4.92 21.68
CA ALA A 103 2.92 6.20 21.56
C ALA A 103 2.59 6.82 22.93
N ALA A 104 2.17 6.00 23.91
CA ALA A 104 1.92 6.46 25.27
C ALA A 104 3.20 6.84 26.03
N ALA A 105 4.32 6.16 25.78
CA ALA A 105 5.62 6.50 26.37
C ALA A 105 6.20 7.79 25.77
N GLU A 106 6.01 7.98 24.46
CA GLU A 106 6.37 9.19 23.72
C GLU A 106 5.41 10.36 23.95
N GLN A 107 4.40 10.22 24.82
CA GLN A 107 3.40 11.25 25.11
C GLN A 107 2.82 11.87 23.82
N ALA A 108 2.42 11.00 22.88
CA ALA A 108 1.89 11.45 21.60
C ALA A 108 0.49 12.08 21.77
N ASP A 109 0.30 13.26 21.18
CA ASP A 109 -1.01 13.91 21.08
C ASP A 109 -1.92 13.15 20.10
N PHE A 110 -1.30 12.60 19.05
CA PHE A 110 -1.94 11.83 17.99
C PHE A 110 -1.22 10.51 17.75
N LEU A 111 -2.01 9.44 17.64
CA LEU A 111 -1.58 8.18 17.04
C LEU A 111 -2.25 8.00 15.67
N VAL A 112 -1.47 7.90 14.60
CA VAL A 112 -1.96 7.63 13.23
C VAL A 112 -1.47 6.26 12.78
N SER A 113 -2.36 5.28 12.70
CA SER A 113 -1.96 3.90 12.36
C SER A 113 -2.72 3.36 11.18
N GLU A 114 -2.00 2.72 10.26
CA GLU A 114 -2.63 1.79 9.34
C GLU A 114 -3.24 0.59 10.08
N MET A 115 -4.42 0.18 9.62
CA MET A 115 -4.99 -1.12 9.90
C MET A 115 -4.50 -2.11 8.84
N MET A 116 -3.89 -3.21 9.29
CA MET A 116 -3.29 -4.22 8.41
C MET A 116 -4.21 -5.41 8.14
N SER A 117 -5.25 -5.56 8.97
CA SER A 117 -6.10 -6.75 8.94
C SER A 117 -6.92 -6.85 7.66
N ILE A 118 -7.05 -8.07 7.16
CA ILE A 118 -7.91 -8.42 6.02
C ILE A 118 -9.01 -9.41 6.42
N GLN A 119 -8.79 -10.15 7.51
CA GLN A 119 -9.81 -11.02 8.10
C GLN A 119 -10.83 -10.17 8.87
N PRO A 120 -12.14 -10.35 8.66
CA PRO A 120 -13.18 -9.56 9.31
C PRO A 120 -13.07 -9.53 10.85
N GLU A 121 -12.71 -10.65 11.47
CA GLU A 121 -12.57 -10.79 12.92
C GLU A 121 -11.37 -9.97 13.42
N CYS A 122 -10.24 -10.03 12.69
CA CYS A 122 -9.05 -9.26 13.00
C CYS A 122 -9.26 -7.76 12.78
N LEU A 123 -9.96 -7.37 11.71
CA LEU A 123 -10.35 -5.98 11.44
C LEU A 123 -11.15 -5.40 12.61
N LYS A 124 -12.16 -6.16 13.07
CA LYS A 124 -13.00 -5.77 14.21
C LYS A 124 -12.18 -5.70 15.50
N ALA A 125 -11.30 -6.66 15.75
CA ALA A 125 -10.46 -6.67 16.94
C ALA A 125 -9.44 -5.52 16.96
N GLU A 126 -8.81 -5.24 15.82
CA GLU A 126 -7.86 -4.14 15.63
C GLU A 126 -8.51 -2.79 15.90
N GLY A 127 -9.69 -2.54 15.34
CA GLY A 127 -10.45 -1.31 15.58
C GLY A 127 -10.99 -1.20 17.01
N ARG A 128 -11.67 -2.25 17.50
CA ARG A 128 -12.42 -2.18 18.77
C ARG A 128 -11.57 -2.34 20.02
N TYR A 129 -10.53 -3.16 19.99
CA TYR A 129 -9.77 -3.52 21.18
C TYR A 129 -8.36 -2.93 21.21
N LEU A 130 -7.73 -2.74 20.04
CA LEU A 130 -6.33 -2.35 19.97
C LEU A 130 -6.14 -0.86 19.70
N LEU A 131 -6.81 -0.29 18.69
CA LEU A 131 -6.61 1.11 18.28
C LEU A 131 -7.68 2.06 18.85
N GLN A 132 -8.94 1.63 18.96
CA GLN A 132 -10.07 2.46 19.42
C GLN A 132 -10.06 3.87 18.80
N PRO A 133 -10.04 3.97 17.46
CA PRO A 133 -9.91 5.25 16.80
C PRO A 133 -11.14 6.14 17.04
N GLY A 134 -10.91 7.44 17.24
CA GLY A 134 -11.98 8.44 17.14
C GLY A 134 -12.26 8.79 15.68
N VAL A 135 -11.25 8.70 14.82
CA VAL A 135 -11.34 8.94 13.38
C VAL A 135 -10.86 7.70 12.62
N LEU A 136 -11.65 7.22 11.67
CA LEU A 136 -11.28 6.18 10.72
C LEU A 136 -11.30 6.74 9.29
N VAL A 137 -10.20 6.59 8.57
CA VAL A 137 -10.10 7.00 7.17
C VAL A 137 -10.14 5.75 6.31
N LEU A 138 -11.12 5.63 5.42
CA LEU A 138 -11.28 4.52 4.48
C LEU A 138 -10.92 4.96 3.07
N SER A 139 -9.88 4.37 2.49
CA SER A 139 -9.35 4.84 1.20
C SER A 139 -10.09 4.31 -0.02
N ASN A 140 -10.45 3.02 -0.05
CA ASN A 140 -11.17 2.37 -1.16
C ASN A 140 -11.55 0.91 -0.82
N PHE A 141 -12.49 0.37 -1.60
CA PHE A 141 -12.97 -1.01 -1.50
C PHE A 141 -12.62 -1.85 -2.74
N ARG A 142 -11.38 -1.73 -3.25
CA ARG A 142 -10.90 -2.51 -4.39
C ARG A 142 -10.93 -4.01 -4.11
N VAL A 143 -11.01 -4.85 -5.14
CA VAL A 143 -10.98 -6.30 -4.95
C VAL A 143 -9.55 -6.77 -4.70
N ASP A 144 -9.29 -7.27 -3.50
CA ASP A 144 -8.05 -7.93 -3.10
C ASP A 144 -8.40 -8.89 -1.95
N HIS A 145 -7.54 -9.88 -1.67
CA HIS A 145 -7.75 -10.84 -0.57
C HIS A 145 -9.12 -11.53 -0.65
N THR A 146 -9.46 -12.01 -1.84
CA THR A 146 -10.80 -12.55 -2.17
C THR A 146 -11.25 -13.70 -1.26
N GLU A 147 -10.30 -14.43 -0.70
CA GLU A 147 -10.49 -15.50 0.28
C GLU A 147 -11.12 -15.00 1.60
N PHE A 148 -10.91 -13.73 1.96
CA PHE A 148 -11.46 -13.12 3.18
C PHE A 148 -12.49 -12.04 2.87
N LEU A 149 -12.21 -11.17 1.90
CA LEU A 149 -12.99 -9.97 1.64
C LEU A 149 -14.07 -10.15 0.57
N GLY A 150 -14.06 -11.25 -0.19
CA GLY A 150 -15.04 -11.51 -1.25
C GLY A 150 -14.53 -11.10 -2.62
N ARG A 151 -15.32 -11.38 -3.65
CA ARG A 151 -14.88 -11.25 -5.05
C ARG A 151 -15.38 -9.97 -5.71
N GLU A 152 -16.30 -9.28 -5.08
CA GLU A 152 -16.85 -8.03 -5.56
C GLU A 152 -16.51 -6.87 -4.63
N ARG A 153 -16.43 -5.66 -5.19
CA ARG A 153 -16.19 -4.42 -4.41
C ARG A 153 -17.24 -4.22 -3.31
N GLU A 154 -18.46 -4.66 -3.58
CA GLU A 154 -19.58 -4.61 -2.63
C GLU A 154 -19.33 -5.51 -1.40
N ASP A 155 -18.77 -6.70 -1.58
CA ASP A 155 -18.40 -7.60 -0.47
C ASP A 155 -17.32 -6.97 0.42
N VAL A 156 -16.29 -6.41 -0.22
CA VAL A 156 -15.19 -5.72 0.46
C VAL A 156 -15.74 -4.55 1.28
N ALA A 157 -16.58 -3.71 0.68
CA ALA A 157 -17.23 -2.59 1.34
C ALA A 157 -18.05 -3.05 2.56
N ARG A 158 -18.90 -4.07 2.41
CA ARG A 158 -19.72 -4.59 3.51
C ARG A 158 -18.88 -5.09 4.68
N LYS A 159 -17.83 -5.87 4.42
CA LYS A 159 -16.97 -6.43 5.47
C LYS A 159 -16.16 -5.36 6.18
N MET A 160 -15.58 -4.42 5.44
CA MET A 160 -14.80 -3.32 6.03
C MET A 160 -15.69 -2.38 6.85
N MET A 161 -16.84 -1.97 6.30
CA MET A 161 -17.80 -1.12 7.01
C MET A 161 -18.42 -1.84 8.22
N ALA A 162 -18.55 -3.17 8.17
CA ALA A 162 -19.03 -3.95 9.30
C ALA A 162 -18.06 -3.93 10.50
N ALA A 163 -16.77 -3.68 10.28
CA ALA A 163 -15.76 -3.64 11.33
C ALA A 163 -15.61 -2.26 11.98
N VAL A 164 -16.31 -1.23 11.50
CA VAL A 164 -16.26 0.14 12.04
C VAL A 164 -16.69 0.15 13.51
N PRO A 165 -15.88 0.67 14.45
CA PRO A 165 -16.27 0.82 15.84
C PRO A 165 -17.37 1.88 16.04
N THR A 166 -18.28 1.65 16.98
CA THR A 166 -19.28 2.65 17.41
C THR A 166 -18.60 3.92 17.94
N GLY A 167 -19.19 5.07 17.69
CA GLY A 167 -18.69 6.39 18.09
C GLY A 167 -17.54 6.92 17.23
N THR A 168 -17.20 6.25 16.13
CA THR A 168 -16.12 6.67 15.22
C THR A 168 -16.65 7.65 14.17
N LEU A 169 -15.86 8.66 13.83
CA LEU A 169 -16.05 9.47 12.62
C LEU A 169 -15.31 8.84 11.45
N VAL A 170 -16.04 8.47 10.40
CA VAL A 170 -15.49 7.80 9.22
C VAL A 170 -15.38 8.78 8.06
N PHE A 171 -14.18 8.94 7.50
CA PHE A 171 -13.95 9.66 6.24
C PHE A 171 -13.90 8.68 5.08
N LEU A 172 -14.66 8.96 4.01
CA LEU A 172 -14.77 8.11 2.84
C LEU A 172 -14.82 8.96 1.55
N PRO A 173 -14.15 8.56 0.47
CA PRO A 173 -14.33 9.17 -0.85
C PRO A 173 -15.76 9.02 -1.37
N GLU A 174 -16.26 10.05 -2.04
CA GLU A 174 -17.58 10.07 -2.68
C GLU A 174 -17.82 8.90 -3.64
N GLU A 175 -16.83 8.54 -4.45
CA GLU A 175 -16.90 7.41 -5.39
C GLU A 175 -16.99 6.03 -4.71
N GLU A 176 -16.64 5.96 -3.42
CA GLU A 176 -16.76 4.75 -2.62
C GLU A 176 -18.06 4.69 -1.81
N LEU A 177 -18.85 5.77 -1.80
CA LEU A 177 -20.14 5.80 -1.12
C LEU A 177 -21.09 4.77 -1.73
N ARG A 178 -21.84 4.07 -0.87
CA ARG A 178 -22.94 3.18 -1.24
C ARG A 178 -24.19 3.56 -0.47
N PRO A 179 -25.40 3.46 -1.06
CA PRO A 179 -26.64 3.90 -0.41
C PRO A 179 -26.89 3.28 0.98
N TRP A 180 -26.52 2.01 1.17
CA TRP A 180 -26.73 1.30 2.44
C TRP A 180 -25.82 1.78 3.58
N MET A 181 -24.72 2.48 3.28
CA MET A 181 -23.72 2.88 4.30
C MET A 181 -24.30 3.87 5.30
N GLN A 182 -25.18 4.78 4.88
CA GLN A 182 -25.82 5.74 5.78
C GLN A 182 -26.73 5.04 6.80
N SER A 183 -27.51 4.05 6.35
CA SER A 183 -28.34 3.24 7.25
C SER A 183 -27.49 2.40 8.20
N LEU A 184 -26.36 1.85 7.72
CA LEU A 184 -25.42 1.15 8.59
C LEU A 184 -24.80 2.08 9.65
N ALA A 185 -24.43 3.30 9.27
CA ALA A 185 -23.87 4.32 10.16
C ALA A 185 -24.83 4.64 11.31
N ARG A 186 -26.11 4.90 10.99
CA ARG A 186 -27.18 5.09 11.98
C ARG A 186 -27.33 3.88 12.90
N ASN A 187 -27.43 2.68 12.33
CA ASN A 187 -27.68 1.46 13.10
C ASN A 187 -26.52 1.08 14.03
N LYS A 188 -25.27 1.39 13.65
CA LYS A 188 -24.07 1.09 14.45
C LYS A 188 -23.58 2.23 15.30
N GLY A 189 -24.17 3.42 15.17
CA GLY A 189 -23.80 4.62 15.91
C GLY A 189 -22.42 5.15 15.56
N PHE A 190 -22.08 5.23 14.28
CA PHE A 190 -20.88 5.94 13.79
C PHE A 190 -21.30 7.04 12.81
N GLU A 191 -20.45 8.04 12.62
CA GLU A 191 -20.70 9.13 11.68
C GLU A 191 -19.95 8.88 10.37
N LEU A 192 -20.58 9.19 9.23
CA LEU A 192 -19.97 9.05 7.91
C LEU A 192 -19.85 10.42 7.26
N LYS A 193 -18.61 10.86 7.02
CA LYS A 193 -18.25 12.06 6.30
C LYS A 193 -17.72 11.70 4.92
N VAL A 194 -18.51 12.04 3.90
CA VAL A 194 -18.17 11.81 2.51
C VAL A 194 -17.35 12.99 2.00
N VAL A 195 -16.24 12.69 1.34
CA VAL A 195 -15.32 13.69 0.78
C VAL A 195 -15.45 13.63 -0.74
N GLY A 196 -15.84 14.74 -1.36
CA GLY A 196 -15.87 14.90 -2.83
C GLY A 196 -14.55 15.45 -3.36
N GLY A 197 -14.35 15.36 -4.67
CA GLY A 197 -13.22 16.00 -5.37
C GLY A 197 -13.46 17.49 -5.62
N SER A 198 -12.39 18.26 -5.78
CA SER A 198 -12.46 19.68 -6.17
C SER A 198 -11.27 20.11 -7.04
N PRO A 199 -11.35 21.20 -7.82
CA PRO A 199 -10.21 21.73 -8.55
C PRO A 199 -9.01 22.07 -7.65
N GLU A 200 -9.27 22.56 -6.44
CA GLU A 200 -8.24 22.92 -5.46
C GLU A 200 -7.47 21.69 -4.97
N THR A 201 -8.14 20.53 -4.89
CA THR A 201 -7.52 19.27 -4.48
C THR A 201 -6.69 18.64 -5.59
N ALA A 202 -7.02 18.86 -6.87
CA ALA A 202 -6.18 18.49 -8.00
C ALA A 202 -4.81 19.22 -7.99
N SER A 203 -4.80 20.50 -7.60
CA SER A 203 -3.55 21.29 -7.48
C SER A 203 -2.62 20.81 -6.35
N LEU A 204 -3.11 20.01 -5.39
CA LEU A 204 -2.30 19.48 -4.29
C LEU A 204 -1.23 18.49 -4.76
N ALA A 205 -1.47 17.81 -5.89
CA ALA A 205 -0.57 16.79 -6.42
C ALA A 205 0.77 17.36 -6.93
N GLU A 206 0.84 18.67 -7.16
CA GLU A 206 2.06 19.37 -7.60
C GLU A 206 3.01 19.69 -6.44
N ILE A 207 2.51 19.67 -5.20
CA ILE A 207 3.26 20.05 -4.00
C ILE A 207 4.17 18.92 -3.52
N LEU A 208 3.79 17.67 -3.82
CA LEU A 208 4.51 16.51 -3.33
C LEU A 208 5.78 16.22 -4.14
N PRO A 209 6.84 15.72 -3.47
CA PRO A 209 8.08 15.34 -4.15
C PRO A 209 7.97 14.03 -4.95
N TYR A 210 6.79 13.42 -5.00
CA TYR A 210 6.53 12.15 -5.67
C TYR A 210 5.10 12.11 -6.24
N PRO A 211 4.82 11.20 -7.19
CA PRO A 211 3.48 11.04 -7.74
C PRO A 211 2.53 10.43 -6.69
N GLU A 212 1.42 11.12 -6.42
CA GLU A 212 0.36 10.67 -5.49
C GLU A 212 -1.02 10.79 -6.13
N PHE A 213 -1.94 9.90 -5.74
CA PHE A 213 -3.31 9.90 -6.19
C PHE A 213 -4.13 10.98 -5.47
N GLU A 214 -4.82 11.80 -6.25
CA GLU A 214 -5.69 12.88 -5.76
C GLU A 214 -6.63 12.45 -4.62
N PRO A 215 -7.34 11.29 -4.68
CA PRO A 215 -8.23 10.87 -3.59
C PRO A 215 -7.55 10.77 -2.22
N ASN A 216 -6.26 10.39 -2.19
CA ASN A 216 -5.52 10.34 -0.93
C ASN A 216 -5.23 11.74 -0.39
N LEU A 217 -4.95 12.72 -1.27
CA LEU A 217 -4.66 14.09 -0.90
C LEU A 217 -5.87 14.78 -0.30
N ARG A 218 -7.02 14.71 -0.98
CA ARG A 218 -8.25 15.32 -0.46
C ARG A 218 -8.76 14.64 0.81
N LEU A 219 -8.64 13.32 0.93
CA LEU A 219 -8.99 12.62 2.16
C LEU A 219 -8.11 13.07 3.32
N ALA A 220 -6.78 13.12 3.12
CA ALA A 220 -5.86 13.58 4.14
C ALA A 220 -6.14 15.03 4.54
N LEU A 221 -6.38 15.91 3.56
CA LEU A 221 -6.72 17.31 3.81
C LEU A 221 -8.02 17.44 4.61
N ALA A 222 -9.09 16.74 4.21
CA ALA A 222 -10.38 16.79 4.91
C ALA A 222 -10.29 16.35 6.38
N VAL A 223 -9.44 15.34 6.67
CA VAL A 223 -9.15 14.90 8.04
C VAL A 223 -8.38 15.96 8.81
N LEU A 224 -7.36 16.55 8.19
CA LEU A 224 -6.53 17.59 8.79
C LEU A 224 -7.35 18.85 9.11
N GLU A 225 -8.20 19.30 8.20
CA GLU A 225 -9.10 20.45 8.39
C GLU A 225 -10.10 20.20 9.51
N TYR A 226 -10.67 19.00 9.58
CA TYR A 226 -11.54 18.61 10.70
C TYR A 226 -10.82 18.70 12.05
N LEU A 227 -9.51 18.43 12.08
CA LEU A 227 -8.66 18.53 13.27
C LEU A 227 -8.09 19.94 13.49
N GLY A 228 -8.55 20.95 12.73
CA GLY A 228 -8.15 22.35 12.89
C GLY A 228 -6.83 22.72 12.19
N ILE A 229 -6.29 21.86 11.33
CA ILE A 229 -5.10 22.18 10.52
C ILE A 229 -5.53 22.86 9.22
N THR A 230 -5.05 24.08 9.00
CA THR A 230 -5.35 24.80 7.75
C THR A 230 -4.67 24.15 6.54
N ALA A 231 -5.28 24.28 5.37
CA ALA A 231 -4.70 23.77 4.12
C ALA A 231 -3.27 24.28 3.88
N ALA A 232 -2.99 25.56 4.21
CA ALA A 232 -1.64 26.12 4.09
C ALA A 232 -0.61 25.40 4.97
N ARG A 233 -0.96 25.08 6.23
CA ARG A 233 -0.08 24.32 7.13
C ARG A 233 0.09 22.87 6.67
N ALA A 234 -0.99 22.23 6.23
CA ALA A 234 -0.93 20.87 5.67
C ALA A 234 0.03 20.80 4.47
N ARG A 235 -0.15 21.72 3.51
CA ARG A 235 0.72 21.84 2.32
C ARG A 235 2.18 22.07 2.69
N SER A 236 2.45 22.96 3.65
CA SER A 236 3.81 23.22 4.13
C SER A 236 4.46 21.96 4.71
N GLY A 237 3.73 21.19 5.53
CA GLY A 237 4.21 19.90 6.04
C GLY A 237 4.57 18.93 4.92
N TRP A 238 3.68 18.79 3.94
CA TRP A 238 3.84 17.84 2.83
C TRP A 238 5.05 18.09 1.93
N SER A 239 5.54 19.33 1.85
CA SER A 239 6.75 19.65 1.07
C SER A 239 8.00 18.89 1.53
N GLY A 240 8.10 18.58 2.83
CA GLY A 240 9.20 17.82 3.44
C GLY A 240 8.85 16.35 3.74
N LEU A 241 7.74 15.84 3.20
CA LEU A 241 7.27 14.49 3.51
C LEU A 241 8.25 13.45 2.96
N ASN A 242 8.76 12.58 3.84
CA ASN A 242 9.47 11.39 3.43
C ASN A 242 8.45 10.35 2.93
N PRO A 243 8.47 9.98 1.64
CA PRO A 243 7.48 9.08 1.07
C PRO A 243 7.73 7.61 1.44
N ASP A 244 6.70 6.77 1.28
CA ASP A 244 6.83 5.32 1.51
C ASP A 244 7.91 4.71 0.60
N TYR A 245 8.55 3.63 1.07
CA TYR A 245 9.55 2.90 0.30
C TYR A 245 8.96 2.39 -1.04
N GLY A 246 7.67 2.04 -1.07
CA GLY A 246 6.98 1.55 -2.25
C GLY A 246 6.57 2.61 -3.26
N ARG A 247 6.89 3.89 -3.03
CA ARG A 247 6.48 4.97 -3.94
C ARG A 247 6.97 4.72 -5.39
N PRO A 248 6.24 5.23 -6.39
CA PRO A 248 6.75 5.31 -7.75
C PRO A 248 8.11 5.98 -7.80
N ARG A 249 9.07 5.37 -8.49
CA ARG A 249 10.40 5.91 -8.74
C ARG A 249 10.81 5.60 -10.17
N ALA A 250 11.62 6.46 -10.78
CA ALA A 250 12.18 6.20 -12.09
C ALA A 250 13.68 6.44 -12.13
N TRP A 251 14.36 5.70 -13.00
CA TRP A 251 15.78 5.85 -13.28
C TRP A 251 16.03 5.84 -14.77
N LYS A 252 16.99 6.66 -15.21
CA LYS A 252 17.52 6.66 -16.58
C LYS A 252 18.72 5.72 -16.62
N ILE A 253 18.65 4.72 -17.50
CA ILE A 253 19.65 3.66 -17.57
C ILE A 253 20.29 3.65 -18.96
N LYS A 254 21.61 3.79 -19.00
CA LYS A 254 22.41 3.71 -20.22
C LYS A 254 22.73 2.25 -20.54
N TYR A 255 22.52 1.83 -21.79
CA TYR A 255 22.79 0.45 -22.20
C TYR A 255 23.71 0.33 -23.43
N SER A 256 23.95 1.43 -24.16
CA SER A 256 24.87 1.51 -25.29
C SER A 256 25.38 2.95 -25.45
N LYS A 257 26.26 3.19 -26.44
CA LYS A 257 26.74 4.53 -26.79
C LYS A 257 25.53 5.42 -27.15
N ASN A 258 25.28 6.43 -26.31
CA ASN A 258 24.18 7.38 -26.42
C ASN A 258 22.77 6.77 -26.51
N ARG A 259 22.56 5.55 -25.99
CA ARG A 259 21.21 4.96 -25.90
C ARG A 259 20.82 4.65 -24.46
N PHE A 260 19.58 4.99 -24.14
CA PHE A 260 19.02 4.90 -22.80
C PHE A 260 17.65 4.24 -22.84
N PHE A 261 17.20 3.84 -21.66
CA PHE A 261 15.80 3.53 -21.38
C PHE A 261 15.47 4.03 -19.98
N TYR A 262 14.18 4.19 -19.69
CA TYR A 262 13.70 4.55 -18.36
C TYR A 262 13.13 3.32 -17.67
N PHE A 263 13.57 3.06 -16.45
CA PHE A 263 12.95 2.07 -15.59
C PHE A 263 12.06 2.77 -14.58
N VAL A 264 10.78 2.40 -14.51
CA VAL A 264 9.81 2.93 -13.55
C VAL A 264 9.40 1.81 -12.59
N SER A 265 9.75 1.95 -11.31
CA SER A 265 9.31 1.01 -10.27
C SER A 265 7.89 1.34 -9.81
N LEU A 266 6.96 0.44 -10.10
CA LEU A 266 5.59 0.43 -9.58
C LEU A 266 5.29 -0.86 -8.78
N PHE A 267 6.33 -1.52 -8.27
CA PHE A 267 6.23 -2.82 -7.58
C PHE A 267 5.38 -2.79 -6.28
N ALA A 268 4.96 -1.62 -5.78
CA ALA A 268 4.03 -1.56 -4.66
C ALA A 268 2.56 -1.76 -5.09
N ALA A 269 2.24 -1.52 -6.36
CA ALA A 269 0.96 -1.85 -6.95
C ALA A 269 0.96 -3.34 -7.32
N ASN A 270 0.31 -4.14 -6.47
CA ASN A 270 0.42 -5.60 -6.59
C ASN A 270 -0.66 -6.23 -7.49
N ASP A 271 -1.87 -5.69 -7.51
CA ASP A 271 -2.96 -6.16 -8.38
C ASP A 271 -2.89 -5.51 -9.77
N PRO A 272 -3.47 -6.16 -10.80
CA PRO A 272 -3.35 -5.68 -12.18
C PRO A 272 -3.99 -4.31 -12.42
N GLU A 273 -5.18 -4.05 -11.85
CA GLU A 273 -5.89 -2.79 -12.05
C GLU A 273 -5.13 -1.61 -11.44
N SER A 274 -4.65 -1.76 -10.20
CA SER A 274 -3.86 -0.73 -9.54
C SER A 274 -2.52 -0.49 -10.24
N SER A 275 -1.93 -1.54 -10.84
CA SER A 275 -0.71 -1.43 -11.63
C SER A 275 -0.93 -0.65 -12.92
N LEU A 276 -2.04 -0.90 -13.61
CA LEU A 276 -2.41 -0.15 -14.81
C LEU A 276 -2.65 1.32 -14.50
N LEU A 277 -3.43 1.63 -13.46
CA LEU A 277 -3.68 3.01 -13.04
C LEU A 277 -2.39 3.76 -12.70
N ALA A 278 -1.45 3.10 -12.00
CA ALA A 278 -0.17 3.71 -11.66
C ALA A 278 0.71 3.93 -12.90
N LEU A 279 0.69 2.99 -13.85
CA LEU A 279 1.40 3.09 -15.12
C LEU A 279 0.85 4.23 -15.97
N GLU A 280 -0.47 4.30 -16.16
CA GLU A 280 -1.15 5.37 -16.89
C GLU A 280 -0.88 6.73 -16.27
N PHE A 281 -0.94 6.82 -14.95
CA PHE A 281 -0.66 8.06 -14.21
C PHE A 281 0.77 8.57 -14.46
N VAL A 282 1.79 7.72 -14.31
CA VAL A 282 3.19 8.11 -14.57
C VAL A 282 3.40 8.43 -16.05
N THR A 283 2.81 7.64 -16.94
CA THR A 283 2.92 7.84 -18.40
C THR A 283 2.34 9.20 -18.80
N HIS A 284 1.16 9.54 -18.30
CA HIS A 284 0.52 10.82 -18.58
C HIS A 284 1.32 12.00 -18.03
N ARG A 285 1.77 11.89 -16.77
CA ARG A 285 2.55 12.93 -16.08
C ARG A 285 3.88 13.23 -16.77
N MET A 286 4.52 12.22 -17.36
CA MET A 286 5.81 12.36 -18.02
C MET A 286 5.74 12.63 -19.53
N GLY A 287 4.55 12.62 -20.12
CA GLY A 287 4.41 12.75 -21.57
C GLY A 287 4.93 11.54 -22.34
N TRP A 288 4.86 10.33 -21.77
CA TRP A 288 5.41 9.10 -22.33
C TRP A 288 4.37 8.20 -23.05
N GLN A 289 3.27 8.78 -23.51
CA GLN A 289 2.14 8.06 -24.10
C GLN A 289 2.57 7.24 -25.32
N GLU A 290 3.41 7.82 -26.18
CA GLU A 290 3.87 7.20 -27.44
C GLU A 290 5.15 6.36 -27.28
N ASN A 291 5.78 6.36 -26.09
CA ASN A 291 6.99 5.59 -25.87
C ASN A 291 6.71 4.08 -25.84
N PRO A 292 7.63 3.25 -26.37
CA PRO A 292 7.53 1.79 -26.29
C PRO A 292 7.59 1.31 -24.84
N LYS A 293 6.70 0.38 -24.44
CA LYS A 293 6.53 -0.03 -23.03
C LYS A 293 6.74 -1.54 -22.85
N ILE A 294 7.58 -1.90 -21.89
CA ILE A 294 7.84 -3.27 -21.46
C ILE A 294 7.36 -3.43 -20.02
N GLY A 295 6.64 -4.51 -19.73
CA GLY A 295 6.28 -4.88 -18.36
C GLY A 295 7.34 -5.79 -17.73
N LEU A 296 7.70 -5.55 -16.48
CA LEU A 296 8.47 -6.48 -15.64
C LEU A 296 7.61 -6.90 -14.46
N LEU A 297 6.97 -8.05 -14.56
CA LEU A 297 6.04 -8.55 -13.55
C LEU A 297 6.75 -9.48 -12.55
N SER A 298 6.83 -9.03 -11.31
CA SER A 298 7.34 -9.79 -10.16
C SER A 298 6.18 -10.47 -9.42
N LEU A 299 6.20 -11.81 -9.36
CA LEU A 299 5.17 -12.62 -8.70
C LEU A 299 5.60 -13.10 -7.30
N ARG A 300 4.63 -13.49 -6.49
CA ARG A 300 4.80 -13.93 -5.10
C ARG A 300 4.25 -15.34 -4.89
N ALA A 301 4.96 -16.19 -4.14
CA ALA A 301 4.58 -17.60 -3.94
C ALA A 301 3.25 -17.80 -3.22
N ASP A 302 2.98 -17.01 -2.18
CA ASP A 302 1.83 -17.13 -1.31
C ASP A 302 0.56 -16.44 -1.87
N ARG A 303 0.60 -15.97 -3.12
CA ARG A 303 -0.49 -15.20 -3.76
C ARG A 303 -0.88 -15.74 -5.13
N GLY A 304 -1.21 -17.04 -5.17
CA GLY A 304 -1.68 -17.71 -6.39
C GLY A 304 -2.98 -17.11 -6.96
N ASP A 305 -3.85 -16.58 -6.10
CA ASP A 305 -5.04 -15.81 -6.45
C ASP A 305 -4.69 -14.62 -7.35
N ARG A 306 -3.66 -13.88 -6.98
CA ARG A 306 -3.20 -12.69 -7.70
C ARG A 306 -2.51 -13.05 -9.00
N THR A 307 -1.77 -14.16 -9.04
CA THR A 307 -1.24 -14.70 -10.31
C THR A 307 -2.37 -15.07 -11.28
N ALA A 308 -3.49 -15.61 -10.79
CA ALA A 308 -4.66 -15.87 -11.63
C ALA A 308 -5.29 -14.57 -12.15
N GLN A 309 -5.46 -13.55 -11.29
CA GLN A 309 -5.94 -12.22 -11.72
C GLN A 309 -5.03 -11.60 -12.80
N TRP A 310 -3.71 -11.70 -12.65
CA TRP A 310 -2.77 -11.26 -13.69
C TRP A 310 -2.95 -12.06 -14.99
N ALA A 311 -3.17 -13.37 -14.93
CA ALA A 311 -3.42 -14.17 -16.12
C ALA A 311 -4.68 -13.70 -16.87
N ASP A 312 -5.78 -13.48 -16.15
CA ASP A 312 -7.05 -13.03 -16.74
C ASP A 312 -6.94 -11.60 -17.28
N PHE A 313 -6.25 -10.73 -16.55
CA PHE A 313 -6.01 -9.36 -16.98
C PHE A 313 -5.15 -9.27 -18.25
N LEU A 314 -4.05 -10.04 -18.33
CA LEU A 314 -3.21 -10.11 -19.52
C LEU A 314 -3.96 -10.67 -20.73
N LYS A 315 -4.92 -11.59 -20.52
CA LYS A 315 -5.77 -12.14 -21.59
C LYS A 315 -6.87 -11.18 -22.05
N SER A 316 -7.30 -10.26 -21.20
CA SER A 316 -8.37 -9.30 -21.53
C SER A 316 -8.01 -8.30 -22.62
N GLY A 317 -6.72 -8.16 -22.95
CA GLY A 317 -6.23 -7.22 -23.95
C GLY A 317 -6.04 -5.78 -23.45
N LYS A 318 -6.43 -5.48 -22.20
CA LYS A 318 -6.27 -4.14 -21.59
C LYS A 318 -4.83 -3.62 -21.57
N VAL A 319 -3.84 -4.51 -21.62
CA VAL A 319 -2.41 -4.16 -21.67
C VAL A 319 -1.74 -4.52 -22.99
N ASN A 320 -2.50 -4.61 -24.08
CA ASN A 320 -1.96 -4.87 -25.41
C ASN A 320 -1.00 -3.78 -25.92
N PHE A 321 -0.97 -2.62 -25.24
CA PHE A 321 0.02 -1.57 -25.48
C PHE A 321 1.42 -1.93 -24.97
N LEU A 322 1.56 -2.97 -24.14
CA LEU A 322 2.86 -3.50 -23.74
C LEU A 322 3.45 -4.32 -24.88
N GLU A 323 4.66 -3.98 -25.29
CA GLU A 323 5.37 -4.62 -26.40
C GLU A 323 5.94 -5.96 -26.00
N SER A 324 6.37 -6.11 -24.76
CA SER A 324 6.92 -7.35 -24.25
C SER A 324 6.77 -7.42 -22.75
N LEU A 325 6.91 -8.63 -22.22
CA LEU A 325 6.73 -8.92 -20.81
C LEU A 325 7.88 -9.78 -20.28
N LEU A 326 8.54 -9.27 -19.24
CA LEU A 326 9.49 -10.00 -18.42
C LEU A 326 8.76 -10.52 -17.18
N LEU A 327 8.89 -11.80 -16.88
CA LEU A 327 8.24 -12.43 -15.73
C LEU A 327 9.29 -12.98 -14.77
N THR A 328 9.14 -12.69 -13.49
CA THR A 328 10.02 -13.22 -12.44
C THR A 328 9.24 -13.70 -11.22
N GLY A 329 9.90 -14.53 -10.41
CA GLY A 329 9.38 -15.04 -9.17
C GLY A 329 8.53 -16.31 -9.31
N PRO A 330 8.03 -16.82 -8.17
CA PRO A 330 7.27 -18.06 -8.11
C PRO A 330 5.98 -17.97 -8.95
N GLY A 331 5.73 -18.97 -9.79
CA GLY A 331 4.57 -19.01 -10.69
C GLY A 331 4.78 -18.33 -12.05
N ALA A 332 5.90 -17.64 -12.29
CA ALA A 332 6.20 -16.96 -13.57
C ALA A 332 6.14 -17.91 -14.77
N ARG A 333 6.72 -19.11 -14.65
CA ARG A 333 6.64 -20.15 -15.69
C ARG A 333 5.22 -20.59 -15.98
N ALA A 334 4.40 -20.78 -14.94
CA ALA A 334 3.00 -21.18 -15.10
C ALA A 334 2.17 -20.06 -15.74
N LEU A 335 2.40 -18.80 -15.34
CA LEU A 335 1.75 -17.65 -15.96
C LEU A 335 2.12 -17.53 -17.44
N ARG A 336 3.41 -17.64 -17.78
CA ARG A 336 3.90 -17.63 -19.17
C ARG A 336 3.15 -18.64 -20.05
N LEU A 337 2.99 -19.87 -19.57
CA LEU A 337 2.25 -20.91 -20.30
C LEU A 337 0.77 -20.57 -20.48
N LYS A 338 0.13 -20.00 -19.44
CA LYS A 338 -1.28 -19.62 -19.49
C LYS A 338 -1.59 -18.47 -20.45
N ILE A 339 -0.65 -17.54 -20.66
CA ILE A 339 -0.85 -16.37 -21.52
C ILE A 339 -0.26 -16.54 -22.93
N LYS A 340 0.50 -17.61 -23.18
CA LYS A 340 1.23 -17.83 -24.45
C LYS A 340 0.34 -17.70 -25.70
N LYS A 341 -0.90 -18.20 -25.67
CA LYS A 341 -1.81 -18.15 -26.81
C LYS A 341 -2.56 -16.82 -26.97
N SER A 342 -2.62 -16.01 -25.91
CA SER A 342 -3.47 -14.81 -25.86
C SER A 342 -2.66 -13.51 -25.88
N PHE A 343 -1.42 -13.54 -25.37
CA PHE A 343 -0.58 -12.35 -25.23
C PHE A 343 0.69 -12.42 -26.07
N ALA A 344 1.33 -13.58 -26.18
CA ALA A 344 2.55 -13.72 -26.97
C ALA A 344 2.22 -13.79 -28.47
N THR A 345 2.84 -12.91 -29.25
CA THR A 345 2.76 -12.89 -30.72
C THR A 345 4.17 -12.88 -31.30
N ALA A 346 4.32 -12.92 -32.63
CA ALA A 346 5.64 -12.80 -33.27
C ALA A 346 6.39 -11.52 -32.85
N ASP A 347 5.64 -10.44 -32.57
CA ASP A 347 6.17 -9.13 -32.21
C ASP A 347 6.08 -8.83 -30.71
N ARG A 348 5.56 -9.77 -29.89
CA ARG A 348 5.43 -9.61 -28.43
C ARG A 348 6.00 -10.77 -27.67
N GLU A 349 7.20 -10.59 -27.15
CA GLU A 349 7.89 -11.64 -26.43
C GLU A 349 7.50 -11.67 -24.95
N VAL A 350 7.40 -12.89 -24.41
CA VAL A 350 7.29 -13.14 -22.98
C VAL A 350 8.48 -13.98 -22.51
N GLN A 351 9.41 -13.35 -21.81
CA GLN A 351 10.63 -13.95 -21.28
C GLN A 351 10.55 -14.17 -19.76
N LEU A 352 11.28 -15.16 -19.26
CA LEU A 352 11.43 -15.39 -17.83
C LEU A 352 12.78 -14.81 -17.38
N ILE A 353 12.77 -14.05 -16.29
CA ILE A 353 14.01 -13.66 -15.60
C ILE A 353 14.32 -14.69 -14.52
N CYS A 354 15.44 -15.37 -14.68
CA CYS A 354 15.92 -16.40 -13.74
C CYS A 354 17.14 -15.93 -12.93
N ALA A 355 17.71 -14.78 -13.28
CA ALA A 355 18.82 -14.16 -12.57
C ALA A 355 18.52 -13.98 -11.08
N ARG A 356 19.53 -14.28 -10.25
CA ARG A 356 19.44 -14.14 -8.78
C ARG A 356 20.03 -12.83 -8.27
N ARG A 357 20.94 -12.23 -9.04
CA ARG A 357 21.58 -10.97 -8.69
C ARG A 357 20.93 -9.83 -9.49
N PRO A 358 20.85 -8.61 -8.91
CA PRO A 358 20.20 -7.49 -9.55
C PRO A 358 20.95 -6.98 -10.80
N ASP A 359 22.27 -7.12 -10.86
CA ASP A 359 23.09 -6.81 -12.04
C ASP A 359 22.80 -7.76 -13.20
N ASP A 360 22.81 -9.06 -12.97
CA ASP A 360 22.43 -10.07 -13.98
C ASP A 360 20.99 -9.85 -14.48
N SER A 361 20.08 -9.48 -13.56
CA SER A 361 18.68 -9.18 -13.90
C SER A 361 18.57 -7.93 -14.78
N LEU A 362 19.38 -6.92 -14.51
CA LEU A 362 19.44 -5.71 -15.35
C LEU A 362 19.96 -6.03 -16.74
N ASP A 363 20.95 -6.92 -16.88
CA ASP A 363 21.45 -7.37 -18.18
C ASP A 363 20.37 -8.07 -19.01
N GLU A 364 19.54 -8.92 -18.39
CA GLU A 364 18.39 -9.54 -19.05
C GLU A 364 17.34 -8.51 -19.48
N ILE A 365 17.05 -7.50 -18.64
CA ILE A 365 16.17 -6.38 -19.01
C ILE A 365 16.74 -5.61 -20.21
N ILE A 366 18.05 -5.32 -20.21
CA ILE A 366 18.74 -4.63 -21.30
C ILE A 366 18.64 -5.42 -22.61
N ARG A 367 18.74 -6.76 -22.57
CA ARG A 367 18.59 -7.59 -23.77
C ARG A 367 17.20 -7.43 -24.39
N MET A 368 16.15 -7.52 -23.57
CA MET A 368 14.77 -7.30 -24.02
C MET A 368 14.58 -5.89 -24.60
N VAL A 369 15.09 -4.85 -23.93
CA VAL A 369 15.02 -3.47 -24.44
C VAL A 369 15.70 -3.34 -25.81
N LYS A 370 16.87 -3.95 -25.99
CA LYS A 370 17.58 -3.98 -27.28
C LYS A 370 16.78 -4.68 -28.37
N GLU A 371 16.08 -5.77 -28.04
CA GLU A 371 15.23 -6.51 -28.98
C GLU A 371 14.02 -5.67 -29.41
N CYS A 372 13.28 -5.08 -28.47
CA CYS A 372 12.15 -4.19 -28.77
C CYS A 372 12.58 -2.98 -29.62
N GLN A 373 13.72 -2.35 -29.30
CA GLN A 373 14.21 -1.21 -30.06
C GLN A 373 14.76 -1.58 -31.44
N LYS A 374 15.31 -2.78 -31.64
CA LYS A 374 15.70 -3.26 -32.98
C LYS A 374 14.49 -3.44 -33.90
N ALA A 375 13.35 -3.88 -33.35
CA ALA A 375 12.11 -3.98 -34.10
C ALA A 375 11.53 -2.61 -34.49
N ARG A 376 12.07 -1.50 -33.93
CA ARG A 376 11.62 -0.12 -34.18
C ARG A 376 12.79 0.85 -34.35
N PRO A 377 13.58 0.72 -35.43
CA PRO A 377 14.76 1.57 -35.65
C PRO A 377 14.42 3.06 -35.80
N ASP A 378 13.20 3.39 -36.24
CA ASP A 378 12.72 4.76 -36.48
C ASP A 378 12.04 5.41 -35.24
N SER A 379 11.85 4.64 -34.16
CA SER A 379 11.39 5.16 -32.88
C SER A 379 12.55 5.91 -32.21
N GLY A 380 12.62 7.22 -32.42
CA GLY A 380 13.53 8.10 -31.68
C GLY A 380 13.24 8.19 -30.18
N SER A 381 12.21 7.48 -29.70
CA SER A 381 11.73 7.46 -28.33
C SER A 381 12.43 6.39 -27.48
N ASP A 382 12.92 6.80 -26.30
CA ASP A 382 13.48 5.89 -25.30
C ASP A 382 12.42 4.87 -24.84
N CYS A 383 12.84 3.62 -24.61
CA CYS A 383 11.95 2.58 -24.09
C CYS A 383 11.66 2.78 -22.60
N LEU A 384 10.46 2.39 -22.17
CA LEU A 384 10.04 2.39 -20.77
C LEU A 384 9.90 0.96 -20.27
N VAL A 385 10.50 0.65 -19.13
CA VAL A 385 10.32 -0.62 -18.43
C VAL A 385 9.58 -0.35 -17.12
N PHE A 386 8.40 -0.93 -16.96
CA PHE A 386 7.60 -0.79 -15.73
C PHE A 386 7.74 -2.02 -14.85
N GLY A 387 8.29 -1.87 -13.65
CA GLY A 387 8.29 -2.91 -12.61
C GLY A 387 6.91 -3.01 -11.95
N LEU A 388 6.23 -4.14 -12.10
CA LEU A 388 4.85 -4.38 -11.66
C LEU A 388 4.77 -5.58 -10.69
N GLY A 389 3.72 -5.64 -9.88
CA GLY A 389 3.45 -6.78 -9.02
C GLY A 389 4.07 -6.65 -7.63
N ASN A 390 4.91 -7.59 -7.23
CA ASN A 390 5.42 -7.68 -5.86
C ASN A 390 6.77 -6.99 -5.67
N ILE A 391 6.84 -6.08 -4.69
CA ILE A 391 8.09 -5.40 -4.29
C ILE A 391 9.01 -6.27 -3.44
N GLY A 392 8.51 -7.26 -2.69
CA GLY A 392 9.36 -8.09 -1.84
C GLY A 392 10.36 -8.94 -2.62
N GLY A 393 11.55 -9.19 -2.06
CA GLY A 393 12.58 -10.00 -2.70
C GLY A 393 13.19 -9.29 -3.91
N PHE A 394 12.91 -9.79 -5.12
CA PHE A 394 13.45 -9.27 -6.37
C PHE A 394 13.22 -7.77 -6.56
N GLY A 395 12.00 -7.28 -6.32
CA GLY A 395 11.66 -5.86 -6.51
C GLY A 395 12.53 -4.93 -5.66
N CYS A 396 12.66 -5.22 -4.36
CA CYS A 396 13.51 -4.47 -3.44
C CYS A 396 14.98 -4.52 -3.85
N GLN A 397 15.50 -5.70 -4.20
CA GLN A 397 16.89 -5.87 -4.61
C GLN A 397 17.23 -5.07 -5.86
N LEU A 398 16.34 -5.07 -6.86
CA LEU A 398 16.51 -4.30 -8.09
C LEU A 398 16.43 -2.80 -7.83
N ILE A 399 15.45 -2.35 -7.04
CA ILE A 399 15.32 -0.94 -6.62
C ILE A 399 16.59 -0.47 -5.90
N ASP A 400 17.04 -1.20 -4.87
CA ASP A 400 18.21 -0.83 -4.06
C ASP A 400 19.51 -0.86 -4.90
N TYR A 401 19.55 -1.66 -5.96
CA TYR A 401 20.64 -1.65 -6.94
C TYR A 401 20.58 -0.38 -7.81
N LEU A 402 19.43 -0.09 -8.44
CA LEU A 402 19.25 1.07 -9.31
C LEU A 402 19.48 2.41 -8.59
N GLU A 403 19.07 2.53 -7.32
CA GLU A 403 19.37 3.71 -6.48
C GLU A 403 20.87 3.98 -6.33
N ARG A 404 21.72 2.95 -6.44
CA ARG A 404 23.18 3.09 -6.30
C ARG A 404 23.89 3.24 -7.64
N THR A 405 23.29 2.79 -8.74
CA THR A 405 23.99 2.62 -10.02
C THR A 405 23.40 3.40 -11.18
N ALA A 406 22.20 3.97 -11.05
CA ALA A 406 21.51 4.65 -12.15
C ALA A 406 21.07 6.06 -11.76
N ASP A 407 20.90 6.92 -12.77
CA ASP A 407 20.51 8.31 -12.57
C ASP A 407 19.01 8.41 -12.25
N ALA A 408 18.67 8.92 -11.07
CA ALA A 408 17.27 9.11 -10.68
C ALA A 408 16.58 10.14 -11.57
N VAL A 409 15.33 9.87 -11.94
CA VAL A 409 14.47 10.75 -12.74
C VAL A 409 13.32 11.20 -11.87
N ARG A 410 13.11 12.52 -11.81
CA ARG A 410 11.95 13.09 -11.14
C ARG A 410 10.71 12.81 -11.97
N ILE A 411 9.74 12.13 -11.36
CA ILE A 411 8.47 11.77 -11.98
C ILE A 411 7.27 12.46 -11.36
#